data_AF-A0A6C0EYS6-F1
#
_entry.id   AF-A0A6C0EYS6-F1
#
_cell.length_a   1.000
_cell.length_b   1.000
_cell.length_c   1.000
_cell.angle_alpha   90.00
_cell.angle_beta   90.00
_cell.angle_gamma   90.00
#
_symmetry.space_group_name_H-M   'P 1'
#
loop_
_entity.id
_entity.type
_entity.pdbx_description
1 polymer ?
#
loop_
_entity_poly.entity_id
_entity_poly.type
_entity_poly.pdbx_seq_one_letter_code
_entity_poly.pdbx_strand_id
1 'polypeptide(L)' 'MAVSLKFKLIVICAAIAFDYIITTMMNFLGIEPSLYGNYLTFWNALVVFWVVLPSRIESPFDNIS' A
#
# COMPACT_ATOMS: atom_id res chain seq x y z
N MET A 1 6.32 -3.90 -18.11
CA MET A 1 5.13 -3.09 -18.44
C MET A 1 4.95 -2.08 -17.32
N ALA A 2 5.07 -0.77 -17.59
CA ALA A 2 4.96 0.25 -16.54
C ALA A 2 3.56 0.26 -15.93
N VAL A 3 3.47 0.26 -14.59
CA VAL A 3 2.19 0.37 -13.88
C VAL A 3 1.58 1.73 -14.21
N SER A 4 0.38 1.73 -14.80
CA SER A 4 -0.28 2.96 -15.22
C SER A 4 -0.57 3.88 -14.03
N LEU A 5 -0.53 5.20 -14.25
CA LEU A 5 -0.88 6.19 -13.23
C LEU A 5 -2.30 5.98 -12.68
N LYS A 6 -3.25 5.58 -13.54
CA LYS A 6 -4.62 5.25 -13.13
C LYS A 6 -4.65 4.12 -12.11
N PHE A 7 -3.86 3.07 -12.32
CA PHE A 7 -3.78 1.96 -11.38
C PHE A 7 -3.19 2.40 -10.04
N LYS A 8 -2.12 3.23 -10.05
CA LYS A 8 -1.53 3.78 -8.82
C LYS A 8 -2.56 4.58 -8.01
N LEU A 9 -3.37 5.41 -8.67
CA LEU A 9 -4.44 6.17 -8.02
C LEU A 9 -5.52 5.26 -7.41
N ILE A 10 -5.92 4.21 -8.12
CA ILE A 10 -6.87 3.22 -7.59
C ILE A 10 -6.32 2.57 -6.31
N VAL A 11 -5.05 2.18 -6.31
CA VAL A 11 -4.39 1.57 -5.14
C VAL A 11 -4.36 2.54 -3.96
N ILE A 12 -4.02 3.81 -4.18
CA ILE A 12 -4.00 4.83 -3.12
C ILE A 12 -5.42 5.04 -2.55
N CYS A 13 -6.43 5.19 -3.41
CA CYS A 13 -7.81 5.34 -2.96
C CYS A 13 -8.30 4.12 -2.16
N ALA A 14 -7.95 2.91 -2.60
CA ALA A 14 -8.30 1.69 -1.89
C ALA A 14 -7.62 1.61 -0.52
N ALA A 15 -6.36 2.04 -0.40
CA ALA A 15 -5.64 2.09 0.88
C ALA A 15 -6.30 3.06 1.87
N ILE A 16 -6.67 4.27 1.42
CA ILE A 16 -7.37 5.26 2.24
C ILE A 16 -8.73 4.71 2.71
N ALA A 17 -9.49 4.06 1.81
CA ALA A 17 -10.76 3.45 2.17
C ALA A 17 -10.59 2.33 3.20
N PHE A 18 -9.55 1.50 3.05
CA PHE A 18 -9.23 0.44 4.00
C PHE A 18 -8.92 1.01 5.38
N ASP A 19 -8.05 2.03 5.47
CA ASP A 19 -7.69 2.68 6.73
C ASP A 19 -8.91 3.25 7.46
N TYR A 20 -9.80 3.89 6.70
CA TYR A 20 -11.05 4.41 7.23
C TYR A 20 -11.95 3.31 7.79
N ILE A 21 -12.12 2.20 7.05
CA ILE A 21 -12.93 1.06 7.48
C ILE A 21 -12.36 0.46 8.77
N ILE A 22 -11.05 0.19 8.82
CA ILE A 22 -10.42 -0.40 10.00
C ILE A 22 -10.54 0.55 11.19
N THR A 23 -10.22 1.84 11.02
CA THR A 23 -10.35 2.84 12.08
C THR A 23 -11.78 2.91 12.61
N THR A 24 -12.77 2.88 11.71
CA THR A 24 -14.20 2.88 12.08
C THR A 24 -14.58 1.61 12.86
N MET A 25 -14.12 0.44 12.42
CA MET A 25 -14.36 -0.82 13.13
C MET A 25 -13.72 -0.84 14.51
N MET A 26 -12.46 -0.39 14.63
CA MET A 26 -11.76 -0.36 15.92
C MET A 26 -12.43 0.63 16.88
N ASN A 27 -12.82 1.81 16.40
CA ASN A 27 -13.57 2.79 17.20
C ASN A 27 -14.93 2.23 17.65
N PHE A 28 -15.65 1.51 16.77
CA PHE A 28 -16.91 0.85 17.12
C PHE A 28 -16.73 -0.20 18.22
N LEU A 29 -15.61 -0.92 18.20
CA LEU A 29 -15.24 -1.90 19.22
C LEU A 29 -14.65 -1.27 20.49
N GLY A 30 -14.46 0.06 20.53
CA GLY A 30 -13.85 0.76 21.66
C GLY A 30 -12.34 0.53 21.80
N ILE A 31 -11.66 0.13 20.72
CA ILE A 31 -10.22 -0.15 20.71
C ILE A 31 -9.45 1.14 20.44
N GLU A 32 -8.48 1.44 21.30
CA GLU A 32 -7.65 2.64 21.15
C GLU A 32 -6.70 2.56 19.93
N PRO A 33 -6.47 3.69 19.24
CA PRO A 33 -5.50 3.78 18.15
C PRO A 33 -4.07 3.35 18.51
N SER A 34 -3.67 3.46 19.79
CA SER A 34 -2.37 3.02 20.30
C SER A 34 -2.11 1.54 20.06
N LEU A 35 -3.16 0.71 20.04
CA LEU A 35 -3.08 -0.74 19.89
C LEU A 35 -2.95 -1.19 18.44
N TYR A 36 -3.48 -0.43 17.48
CA TYR A 36 -3.51 -0.84 16.06
C TYR A 36 -2.84 0.12 15.07
N GLY A 37 -2.56 1.36 15.47
CA GLY A 37 -2.05 2.41 14.59
C GLY A 37 -0.69 2.07 13.97
N ASN A 38 0.15 1.31 14.68
CA ASN A 38 1.42 0.82 14.14
C ASN A 38 1.21 -0.14 12.95
N TYR A 39 0.18 -1.00 13.01
CA TYR A 39 -0.15 -1.88 11.89
C TYR A 39 -0.69 -1.10 10.69
N LEU A 40 -1.53 -0.08 10.93
CA LEU A 40 -2.03 0.80 9.87
C LEU A 40 -0.89 1.61 9.22
N THR A 41 0.05 2.09 10.03
CA THR A 41 1.24 2.80 9.54
C THR A 41 2.12 1.88 8.70
N PHE A 42 2.34 0.63 9.14
CA PHE A 42 3.08 -0.36 8.37
C PHE A 42 2.40 -0.71 7.05
N TRP A 43 1.07 -0.88 7.06
CA TRP A 43 0.27 -1.07 5.85
C TRP A 43 0.46 0.07 4.85
N ASN A 44 0.36 1.32 5.30
CA ASN A 44 0.59 2.49 4.45
C ASN A 44 2.02 2.53 3.87
N ALA A 45 3.02 2.14 4.66
CA ALA A 45 4.39 2.03 4.17
C ALA A 45 4.52 1.01 3.03
N LEU A 46 3.83 -0.15 3.13
CA LEU A 46 3.79 -1.14 2.04
C LEU A 46 3.10 -0.61 0.79
N VAL A 47 1.99 0.11 0.95
CA VAL A 47 1.27 0.73 -0.17
C VAL A 47 2.16 1.73 -0.89
N VAL A 48 2.82 2.64 -0.15
CA VAL A 48 3.77 3.61 -0.71
C VAL A 48 4.93 2.90 -1.41
N PHE A 49 5.51 1.89 -0.77
CA PHE A 49 6.58 1.08 -1.35
C PHE A 49 6.18 0.49 -2.71
N TRP A 50 4.98 -0.08 -2.80
CA TRP A 50 4.46 -0.64 -4.05
C TRP A 50 4.18 0.41 -5.13
N VAL A 51 3.70 1.59 -4.76
CA VAL A 51 3.42 2.68 -5.71
C VAL A 51 4.72 3.26 -6.30
N VAL A 52 5.79 3.30 -5.49
CA VAL A 52 7.10 3.82 -5.87
C VAL A 52 7.93 2.79 -6.65
N LEU A 53 7.70 1.50 -6.45
CA LEU A 53 8.52 0.45 -7.04
C LEU A 53 8.56 0.54 -8.59
N PRO A 54 9.75 0.54 -9.21
CA PRO A 54 9.86 0.44 -10.67
C PRO A 54 9.37 -0.93 -11.15
N SER A 55 8.65 -0.92 -12.27
CA SER A 55 7.93 -2.09 -12.82
C SER A 55 8.80 -3.19 -13.44
N ARG A 56 10.12 -3.02 -13.48
CA ARG A 56 11.06 -4.02 -14.02
C ARG A 56 12.47 -3.70 -13.53
N ILE A 57 13.15 -4.70 -12.97
CA ILE A 57 14.60 -4.69 -12.80
C ILE A 57 15.10 -5.57 -13.95
N GLU A 58 15.80 -4.99 -14.93
CA GLU A 58 16.43 -5.78 -15.99
C GLU A 58 17.46 -6.70 -15.35
N SER A 59 17.36 -8.00 -15.63
CA SER A 59 18.35 -8.93 -15.09
C SER A 59 19.64 -8.73 -15.87
N PRO A 60 20.83 -8.82 -15.24
CA PRO A 60 22.10 -8.80 -15.97
C PRO A 60 22.21 -9.90 -17.04
N PHE A 61 21.35 -10.92 -16.99
CA PHE A 61 21.29 -12.03 -17.93
C PHE A 61 20.41 -11.76 -19.15
N ASP A 62 19.65 -10.66 -19.18
CA ASP A 62 18.77 -10.31 -20.31
C ASP A 62 19.57 -9.97 -21.59
N ASN A 63 20.88 -9.70 -21.46
CA ASN A 63 21.78 -9.31 -22.57
C ASN A 63 22.71 -10.44 -23.04
N ILE A 64 22.59 -11.66 -22.50
CA ILE A 64 23.52 -12.78 -22.76
C ILE A 64 22.89 -13.86 -23.69
N SER A 65 21.65 -13.66 -24.15
CA SER A 65 20.96 -14.56 -25.09
C SER A 65 20.93 -14.04 -26.53
#